data_AF-A0A0H5QKS1-F1
#
_entry.id   AF-A0A0H5QKS1-F1
#
_cell.length_a   1.000
_cell.length_b   1.000
_cell.length_c   1.000
_cell.angle_alpha   90.00
_cell.angle_beta   90.00
_cell.angle_gamma   90.00
#
_symmetry.space_group_name_H-M   'P 1'
#
loop_
_entity.id
_entity.type
_entity.pdbx_description
1 polymer ?
#
loop_
_entity_poly.entity_id
_entity_poly.type
_entity_poly.pdbx_seq_one_letter_code
_entity_poly.pdbx_strand_id
1 'polypeptide(L)'
;RLQWQTERVDYRKPLIMLSYIKPKTMSNDSDDSTVPSMVAVLTKSVSSLQTTVGSTCSNLLSSLQSNIEMMNAMNSIMELYTQRSLRVQSSLSSPARMEIRMTNTSAIRIKCCSNMITLSRVSDNQPVQFAIEVEDRSSIAFANLSETSWQINDFELDPDQVLYGYVRFAELPSACQYNAKININILSPGTGNLLPIEHAFGVHIIHQCKLRYDMDPPSSRCPTDGVKGRVDARTIRSLFLVPDTVGIASRSAFMLHIPGNPTEMVIYVAGICPEGSNVDVVCGPTNLTVSPDQILQELSRLSSAAKTK
;
A
#
# COMPACT_ATOMS: atom_id res chain seq x y z
N ARG A 1 -7.16 20.88 -19.64
CA ARG A 1 -6.21 20.33 -20.64
C ARG A 1 -5.25 21.44 -21.02
N LEU A 2 -4.09 21.52 -20.36
CA LEU A 2 -3.04 22.48 -20.69
C LEU A 2 -1.86 21.69 -21.27
N GLN A 3 -1.64 21.85 -22.56
CA GLN A 3 -0.51 21.30 -23.30
C GLN A 3 0.72 22.16 -23.00
N TRP A 4 1.76 21.56 -22.43
CA TRP A 4 3.09 22.14 -22.39
C TRP A 4 3.73 21.99 -23.77
N GLN A 5 3.95 23.11 -24.47
CA GLN A 5 4.83 23.16 -25.64
C GLN A 5 6.27 23.32 -25.13
N THR A 6 7.07 22.28 -25.26
CA THR A 6 8.53 22.36 -25.14
C THR A 6 9.11 22.91 -26.44
N GLU A 7 9.49 24.19 -26.45
CA GLU A 7 10.37 24.75 -27.47
C GLU A 7 11.77 24.12 -27.34
N ARG A 8 12.18 23.36 -28.36
CA ARG A 8 13.58 22.97 -28.55
C ARG A 8 14.34 24.19 -29.07
N VAL A 9 15.20 24.77 -28.24
CA VAL A 9 16.18 25.78 -28.66
C VAL A 9 17.35 25.05 -29.31
N ASP A 10 17.46 25.18 -30.64
CA ASP A 10 18.55 24.64 -31.46
C ASP A 10 19.75 25.61 -31.42
N TYR A 11 20.78 25.26 -30.66
CA TYR A 11 22.02 26.04 -30.58
C TYR A 11 22.93 25.70 -31.77
N ARG A 12 22.62 26.21 -32.97
CA ARG A 12 23.56 26.23 -34.11
C ARG A 12 23.94 27.65 -34.50
N LYS A 13 25.14 28.04 -34.02
CA LYS A 13 26.08 29.07 -34.53
C LYS A 13 25.65 30.55 -34.50
N PRO A 14 26.48 31.43 -33.92
CA PRO A 14 26.64 32.79 -34.45
C PRO A 14 27.73 32.79 -35.54
N LEU A 15 27.37 33.19 -36.75
CA LEU A 15 28.31 33.71 -37.75
C LEU A 15 28.89 35.02 -37.20
N ILE A 16 30.15 35.01 -36.77
CA ILE A 16 30.91 36.25 -36.62
C ILE A 16 31.54 36.53 -37.99
N MET A 17 30.93 37.48 -38.71
CA MET A 17 31.44 38.00 -39.97
C MET A 17 32.68 38.86 -39.66
N LEU A 18 33.88 38.26 -39.74
CA LEU A 18 35.15 38.99 -39.69
C LEU A 18 35.33 39.72 -41.02
N SER A 19 35.07 41.02 -41.02
CA SER A 19 35.40 41.93 -42.12
C SER A 19 36.92 41.94 -42.35
N TYR A 20 37.33 41.50 -43.54
CA TYR A 20 38.70 41.55 -44.05
C TYR A 20 39.15 43.02 -44.22
N ILE A 21 40.11 43.47 -43.42
CA ILE A 21 40.81 44.75 -43.65
C ILE A 21 42.10 44.42 -44.44
N LYS A 22 42.18 44.86 -45.69
CA LYS A 22 43.41 44.80 -46.50
C LYS A 22 44.43 45.82 -45.97
N PRO A 23 45.71 45.45 -45.75
CA PRO A 23 46.75 46.43 -45.48
C PRO A 23 47.17 47.13 -46.76
N LYS A 24 47.15 48.46 -46.74
CA LYS A 24 47.67 49.34 -47.78
C LYS A 24 49.16 49.51 -47.54
N THR A 25 50.00 49.12 -48.50
CA THR A 25 51.44 49.36 -48.48
C THR A 25 51.72 50.84 -48.69
N MET A 26 52.29 51.50 -47.68
CA MET A 26 53.07 52.72 -47.86
C MET A 26 54.34 52.61 -47.02
N SER A 27 55.46 52.74 -47.71
CA SER A 27 56.80 52.92 -47.18
C SER A 27 56.91 54.26 -46.44
N ASN A 28 57.40 54.23 -45.20
CA ASN A 28 58.53 55.07 -44.77
C ASN A 28 58.95 54.70 -43.35
N ASP A 29 60.26 54.70 -43.16
CA ASP A 29 60.97 54.48 -41.90
C ASP A 29 60.58 55.49 -40.82
N SER A 30 60.41 54.98 -39.61
CA SER A 30 60.96 55.44 -38.31
C SER A 30 59.98 55.19 -37.16
N ASP A 31 60.48 54.45 -36.15
CA ASP A 31 59.95 54.29 -34.79
C ASP A 31 58.45 54.04 -34.60
N ASP A 32 58.00 52.77 -34.67
CA ASP A 32 56.73 52.40 -34.01
C ASP A 32 56.58 50.90 -33.65
N SER A 33 57.56 50.33 -32.96
CA SER A 33 57.50 48.93 -32.47
C SER A 33 56.46 48.70 -31.35
N THR A 34 55.75 49.75 -30.92
CA THR A 34 54.82 49.69 -29.79
C THR A 34 53.42 49.23 -30.19
N VAL A 35 52.89 49.69 -31.34
CA VAL A 35 51.50 49.42 -31.77
C VAL A 35 51.25 47.93 -32.14
N PRO A 36 52.11 47.24 -32.90
CA PRO A 36 51.91 45.82 -33.21
C PRO A 36 52.02 44.92 -31.98
N SER A 37 52.89 45.29 -31.02
CA SER A 37 53.04 44.55 -29.76
C SER A 37 51.82 44.75 -28.84
N MET A 38 51.24 45.95 -28.79
CA MET A 38 49.99 46.21 -28.07
C MET A 38 48.81 45.42 -28.65
N VAL A 39 48.70 45.32 -29.98
CA VAL A 39 47.66 44.50 -30.63
C VAL A 39 47.85 43.01 -30.34
N ALA A 40 49.10 42.51 -30.30
CA ALA A 40 49.39 41.14 -29.91
C ALA A 40 49.06 40.86 -28.43
N VAL A 41 49.34 41.81 -27.53
CA VAL A 41 48.98 41.73 -26.11
C VAL A 41 47.47 41.76 -25.91
N LEU A 42 46.74 42.62 -26.65
CA LEU A 42 45.28 42.65 -26.64
C LEU A 42 44.68 41.35 -27.18
N THR A 43 45.20 40.82 -28.29
CA THR A 43 44.73 39.56 -28.87
C THR A 43 44.98 38.39 -27.92
N LYS A 44 46.13 38.35 -27.24
CA LYS A 44 46.47 37.36 -26.21
C LYS A 44 45.59 37.52 -24.96
N SER A 45 45.24 38.75 -24.59
CA SER A 45 44.34 39.03 -23.46
C SER A 45 42.91 38.59 -23.77
N VAL A 46 42.42 38.87 -24.99
CA VAL A 46 41.10 38.43 -25.44
C VAL A 46 41.01 36.91 -25.54
N SER A 47 42.03 36.24 -26.07
CA SER A 47 42.04 34.77 -26.13
C SER A 47 42.14 34.13 -24.74
N SER A 48 42.92 34.73 -23.82
CA SER A 48 43.01 34.27 -22.43
C SER A 48 41.68 34.46 -21.69
N LEU A 49 41.00 35.58 -21.92
CA LEU A 49 39.66 35.84 -21.40
C LEU A 49 38.63 34.85 -21.95
N GLN A 50 38.65 34.58 -23.26
CA GLN A 50 37.75 33.59 -23.87
C GLN A 50 37.96 32.19 -23.28
N THR A 51 39.21 31.76 -23.07
CA THR A 51 39.51 30.48 -22.43
C THR A 51 39.05 30.45 -20.97
N THR A 52 39.24 31.55 -20.23
CA THR A 52 38.83 31.67 -18.83
C THR A 52 37.31 31.68 -18.68
N VAL A 53 36.60 32.40 -19.55
CA VAL A 53 35.13 32.41 -19.59
C VAL A 53 34.62 31.03 -20.00
N GLY A 54 35.22 30.39 -21.00
CA GLY A 54 34.87 29.05 -21.44
C GLY A 54 35.02 28.00 -20.33
N SER A 55 36.14 28.01 -19.61
CA SER A 55 36.37 27.09 -18.48
C SER A 55 35.44 27.38 -17.30
N THR A 56 35.18 28.65 -17.00
CA THR A 56 34.24 29.04 -15.95
C THR A 56 32.81 28.61 -16.28
N CYS A 57 32.34 28.82 -17.51
CA CYS A 57 31.03 28.35 -17.98
C CYS A 57 30.94 26.82 -17.96
N SER A 58 32.00 26.11 -18.37
CA SER A 58 32.04 24.65 -18.31
C SER A 58 31.96 24.13 -16.86
N ASN A 59 32.68 24.77 -15.93
CA ASN A 59 32.65 24.42 -14.51
C ASN A 59 31.28 24.70 -13.89
N LEU A 60 30.65 25.83 -14.25
CA LEU A 60 29.29 26.15 -13.81
C LEU A 60 28.28 25.13 -14.34
N LEU A 61 28.38 24.75 -15.62
CA LEU A 61 27.48 23.76 -16.21
C LEU A 61 27.64 22.39 -15.56
N SER A 62 28.88 21.96 -15.31
CA SER A 62 29.17 20.73 -14.57
C SER A 62 28.64 20.78 -13.13
N SER A 63 28.80 21.91 -12.44
CA SER A 63 28.29 22.09 -11.08
C SER A 63 26.75 22.06 -11.05
N LEU A 64 26.08 22.72 -12.00
CA LEU A 64 24.63 22.67 -12.13
C LEU A 64 24.14 21.26 -12.41
N GLN A 65 24.81 20.53 -13.30
CA GLN A 65 24.47 19.14 -13.59
C GLN A 65 24.60 18.25 -12.36
N SER A 66 25.70 18.37 -11.61
CA SER A 66 25.91 17.64 -10.37
C SER A 66 24.85 17.98 -9.30
N ASN A 67 24.46 19.26 -9.19
CA ASN A 67 23.40 19.68 -8.28
C ASN A 67 22.03 19.10 -8.66
N ILE A 68 21.72 18.99 -9.95
CA ILE A 68 20.48 18.36 -10.43
C ILE A 68 20.48 16.86 -10.10
N GLU A 69 21.61 16.18 -10.33
CA GLU A 69 21.75 14.75 -10.01
C GLU A 69 21.57 14.50 -8.50
N MET A 70 22.19 15.32 -7.65
CA MET A 70 22.01 15.24 -6.20
C MET A 70 20.58 15.53 -5.77
N MET A 71 19.92 16.54 -6.35
CA MET A 71 18.52 16.85 -6.06
C MET A 71 17.59 15.68 -6.44
N ASN A 72 17.81 15.05 -7.60
CA ASN A 72 17.05 13.87 -8.02
C ASN A 72 17.26 12.68 -7.08
N ALA A 73 18.49 12.46 -6.63
CA ALA A 73 18.81 11.42 -5.65
C ALA A 73 18.13 11.72 -4.30
N MET A 74 18.18 12.96 -3.81
CA MET A 74 17.51 13.38 -2.58
C MET A 74 15.99 13.21 -2.67
N ASN A 75 15.38 13.62 -3.78
CA ASN A 75 13.95 13.41 -4.01
C ASN A 75 13.59 11.92 -3.96
N SER A 76 14.38 11.06 -4.61
CA SER A 76 14.15 9.61 -4.59
C SER A 76 14.25 9.01 -3.19
N ILE A 77 15.22 9.48 -2.38
CA ILE A 77 15.37 9.05 -0.98
C ILE A 77 14.18 9.52 -0.14
N MET A 78 13.73 10.76 -0.32
CA MET A 78 12.58 11.32 0.39
C MET A 78 11.28 10.61 0.03
N GLU A 79 11.10 10.23 -1.23
CA GLU A 79 9.97 9.43 -1.70
C GLU A 79 9.94 8.05 -1.05
N LEU A 80 11.08 7.34 -1.10
CA LEU A 80 11.22 6.02 -0.47
C LEU A 80 11.00 6.10 1.05
N TYR A 81 11.54 7.14 1.69
CA TYR A 81 11.33 7.38 3.12
C TYR A 81 9.86 7.61 3.43
N THR A 82 9.16 8.44 2.65
CA THR A 82 7.73 8.71 2.81
C THR A 82 6.91 7.43 2.66
N GLN A 83 7.19 6.63 1.62
CA GLN A 83 6.50 5.36 1.39
C GLN A 83 6.68 4.37 2.54
N ARG A 84 7.89 4.25 3.08
CA ARG A 84 8.19 3.35 4.20
C ARG A 84 7.69 3.86 5.55
N SER A 85 7.41 5.15 5.63
CA SER A 85 6.94 5.78 6.87
C SER A 85 5.44 5.64 7.08
N LEU A 86 4.67 5.38 6.03
CA LEU A 86 3.27 5.01 6.20
C LEU A 86 3.17 3.52 6.53
N ARG A 87 2.72 3.21 7.74
CA ARG A 87 2.36 1.85 8.15
C ARG A 87 0.87 1.66 8.04
N VAL A 88 0.46 0.63 7.31
CA VAL A 88 -0.93 0.20 7.20
C VAL A 88 -1.06 -1.15 7.87
N GLN A 89 -2.04 -1.29 8.74
CA GLN A 89 -2.42 -2.55 9.35
C GLN A 89 -3.90 -2.74 9.16
N SER A 90 -4.32 -3.97 8.90
CA SER A 90 -5.73 -4.35 8.89
C SER A 90 -5.96 -5.51 9.85
N SER A 91 -7.08 -5.44 10.57
CA SER A 91 -7.58 -6.53 11.39
C SER A 91 -9.01 -6.84 10.94
N LEU A 92 -9.36 -8.13 10.89
CA LEU A 92 -10.70 -8.58 10.54
C LEU A 92 -11.32 -9.28 11.73
N SER A 93 -12.59 -8.97 11.98
CA SER A 93 -13.40 -9.58 13.01
C SER A 93 -14.76 -10.03 12.45
N SER A 94 -15.34 -11.03 13.09
CA SER A 94 -16.66 -11.53 12.71
C SER A 94 -17.78 -10.69 13.38
N PRO A 95 -18.89 -10.41 12.68
CA PRO A 95 -19.16 -10.71 11.27
C PRO A 95 -18.71 -9.56 10.34
N ALA A 96 -17.78 -9.87 9.44
CA ALA A 96 -17.29 -9.07 8.32
C ALA A 96 -16.92 -7.63 8.66
N ARG A 97 -16.38 -7.40 9.85
CA ARG A 97 -15.88 -6.12 10.32
C ARG A 97 -14.38 -6.02 10.07
N MET A 98 -13.95 -4.89 9.57
CA MET A 98 -12.56 -4.56 9.33
C MET A 98 -12.19 -3.29 10.07
N GLU A 99 -11.07 -3.35 10.79
CA GLU A 99 -10.37 -2.19 11.28
C GLU A 99 -9.15 -1.96 10.41
N ILE A 100 -9.03 -0.76 9.88
CA ILE A 100 -7.84 -0.28 9.18
C ILE A 100 -7.17 0.74 10.08
N ARG A 101 -5.90 0.50 10.38
CA ARG A 101 -5.04 1.43 11.11
C ARG A 101 -3.95 1.92 10.18
N MET A 102 -3.92 3.23 9.97
CA MET A 102 -2.84 3.91 9.24
C MET A 102 -2.03 4.73 10.23
N THR A 103 -0.72 4.65 10.16
CA THR A 103 0.18 5.36 11.07
C THR A 103 1.32 5.97 10.29
N ASN A 104 1.52 7.27 10.46
CA ASN A 104 2.70 7.94 9.92
C ASN A 104 3.82 7.86 10.97
N THR A 105 4.88 7.12 10.67
CA THR A 105 6.05 6.99 11.55
C THR A 105 7.20 7.93 11.16
N SER A 106 6.95 8.90 10.28
CA SER A 106 7.96 9.91 9.94
C SER A 106 7.81 11.16 10.79
N ALA A 107 8.86 11.97 10.79
CA ALA A 107 8.85 13.34 11.34
C ALA A 107 8.17 14.36 10.40
N ILE A 108 7.62 13.92 9.25
CA ILE A 108 7.09 14.79 8.21
C ILE A 108 5.59 14.51 8.05
N ARG A 109 4.79 15.57 7.91
CA ARG A 109 3.36 15.43 7.60
C ARG A 109 3.19 14.84 6.20
N ILE A 110 2.41 13.77 6.09
CA ILE A 110 2.03 13.16 4.82
C ILE A 110 0.72 13.81 4.37
N LYS A 111 0.76 14.51 3.23
CA LYS A 111 -0.40 15.23 2.69
C LYS A 111 -1.07 14.48 1.54
N CYS A 112 -2.35 14.79 1.32
CA CYS A 112 -3.13 14.39 0.14
C CYS A 112 -3.06 12.88 -0.12
N CYS A 113 -3.37 12.10 0.91
CA CYS A 113 -3.51 10.67 0.75
C CYS A 113 -4.88 10.37 0.16
N SER A 114 -4.90 9.49 -0.83
CA SER A 114 -6.13 8.82 -1.26
C SER A 114 -5.98 7.33 -0.97
N ASN A 115 -7.07 6.70 -0.57
CA ASN A 115 -7.10 5.27 -0.27
C ASN A 115 -8.21 4.64 -1.11
N MET A 116 -7.92 3.54 -1.79
CA MET A 116 -8.92 2.73 -2.49
C MET A 116 -8.89 1.29 -1.99
N ILE A 117 -10.04 0.81 -1.54
CA ILE A 117 -10.26 -0.60 -1.17
C ILE A 117 -10.89 -1.33 -2.35
N THR A 118 -10.31 -2.48 -2.72
CA THR A 118 -10.86 -3.40 -3.70
C THR A 118 -10.89 -4.82 -3.17
N LEU A 119 -11.84 -5.62 -3.64
CA LEU A 119 -11.94 -7.05 -3.34
C LEU A 119 -11.96 -7.85 -4.64
N SER A 120 -11.17 -8.92 -4.70
CA SER A 120 -11.25 -9.94 -5.72
C SER A 120 -11.46 -11.32 -5.10
N ARG A 121 -12.20 -12.19 -5.78
CA ARG A 121 -12.44 -13.55 -5.28
C ARG A 121 -11.20 -14.42 -5.53
N VAL A 122 -10.82 -15.26 -4.56
CA VAL A 122 -9.59 -16.07 -4.67
C VAL A 122 -9.65 -17.10 -5.80
N SER A 123 -10.82 -17.66 -6.11
CA SER A 123 -10.96 -18.75 -7.09
C SER A 123 -10.71 -18.33 -8.54
N ASP A 124 -11.12 -17.13 -8.92
CA ASP A 124 -11.12 -16.63 -10.31
C ASP A 124 -10.39 -15.28 -10.45
N ASN A 125 -9.96 -14.68 -9.34
CA ASN A 125 -9.36 -13.35 -9.24
C ASN A 125 -10.20 -12.24 -9.90
N GLN A 126 -11.52 -12.42 -10.00
CA GLN A 126 -12.42 -11.41 -10.53
C GLN A 126 -12.76 -10.38 -9.46
N PRO A 127 -12.87 -9.09 -9.81
CA PRO A 127 -13.33 -8.05 -8.89
C PRO A 127 -14.78 -8.33 -8.51
N VAL A 128 -15.10 -8.03 -7.25
CA VAL A 128 -16.39 -8.39 -6.66
C VAL A 128 -17.13 -7.12 -6.29
N GLN A 129 -18.45 -7.10 -6.50
CA GLN A 129 -19.30 -6.02 -6.02
C GLN A 129 -19.51 -6.19 -4.51
N PHE A 130 -19.34 -5.10 -3.75
CA PHE A 130 -19.57 -5.13 -2.32
C PHE A 130 -19.97 -3.75 -1.78
N ALA A 131 -20.81 -3.78 -0.75
CA ALA A 131 -21.16 -2.59 0.02
C ALA A 131 -20.33 -2.52 1.31
N ILE A 132 -19.82 -1.32 1.63
CA ILE A 132 -19.24 -1.00 2.92
C ILE A 132 -20.20 -0.10 3.69
N GLU A 133 -20.43 -0.45 4.96
CA GLU A 133 -20.97 0.46 5.95
C GLU A 133 -19.84 0.96 6.84
N VAL A 134 -19.74 2.29 6.98
CA VAL A 134 -18.75 2.93 7.86
C VAL A 134 -19.34 3.05 9.25
N GLU A 135 -18.63 2.60 10.27
CA GLU A 135 -19.06 2.77 11.66
C GLU A 135 -18.74 4.19 12.15
N ASP A 136 -19.62 4.78 12.96
CA ASP A 136 -19.53 6.17 13.45
C ASP A 136 -18.22 6.53 14.18
N ARG A 137 -17.51 5.52 14.68
CA ARG A 137 -16.22 5.70 15.38
C ARG A 137 -15.03 5.86 14.43
N SER A 138 -15.25 5.77 13.13
CA SER A 138 -14.21 5.93 12.12
C SER A 138 -13.74 7.37 12.06
N SER A 139 -12.42 7.57 12.08
CA SER A 139 -11.81 8.88 11.80
C SER A 139 -11.77 9.17 10.29
N ILE A 140 -12.26 8.25 9.47
CA ILE A 140 -12.14 8.28 8.03
C ILE A 140 -13.50 8.03 7.39
N ALA A 141 -13.88 8.90 6.46
CA ALA A 141 -15.10 8.77 5.68
C ALA A 141 -14.79 8.06 4.35
N PHE A 142 -15.48 6.94 4.10
CA PHE A 142 -15.41 6.24 2.82
C PHE A 142 -16.53 6.72 1.91
N ALA A 143 -16.17 7.09 0.69
CA ALA A 143 -17.10 7.35 -0.40
C ALA A 143 -17.13 6.15 -1.34
N ASN A 144 -18.31 5.83 -1.85
CA ASN A 144 -18.46 4.85 -2.90
C ASN A 144 -17.91 5.44 -4.21
N LEU A 145 -16.88 4.81 -4.79
CA LEU A 145 -16.33 5.20 -6.10
C LEU A 145 -17.00 4.39 -7.21
N SER A 146 -17.14 3.08 -6.98
CA SER A 146 -17.86 2.15 -7.84
C SER A 146 -18.42 1.01 -6.99
N GLU A 147 -19.29 0.19 -7.59
CA GLU A 147 -19.82 -1.01 -6.92
C GLU A 147 -18.73 -2.00 -6.46
N THR A 148 -17.51 -1.89 -6.99
CA THR A 148 -16.37 -2.77 -6.69
C THR A 148 -15.21 -2.07 -5.97
N SER A 149 -15.34 -0.76 -5.68
CA SER A 149 -14.27 0.00 -5.07
C SER A 149 -14.78 1.16 -4.21
N TRP A 150 -14.14 1.32 -3.06
CA TRP A 150 -14.46 2.36 -2.09
C TRP A 150 -13.24 3.22 -1.86
N GLN A 151 -13.44 4.54 -1.88
CA GLN A 151 -12.35 5.50 -1.83
C GLN A 151 -12.49 6.47 -0.66
N ILE A 152 -11.37 6.79 -0.02
CA ILE A 152 -11.23 7.95 0.85
C ILE A 152 -10.39 8.95 0.09
N ASN A 153 -10.91 10.18 -0.02
CA ASN A 153 -10.19 11.29 -0.63
C ASN A 153 -9.61 12.21 0.43
N ASP A 154 -8.46 12.78 0.11
CA ASP A 154 -7.89 13.96 0.74
C ASP A 154 -7.79 13.90 2.26
N PHE A 155 -7.17 12.84 2.78
CA PHE A 155 -6.75 12.82 4.18
C PHE A 155 -5.26 13.15 4.34
N GLU A 156 -4.92 13.67 5.51
CA GLU A 156 -3.56 14.01 5.89
C GLU A 156 -3.20 13.31 7.20
N LEU A 157 -1.91 12.99 7.34
CA LEU A 157 -1.36 12.33 8.51
C LEU A 157 -0.19 13.15 9.04
N ASP A 158 -0.38 13.78 10.19
CA ASP A 158 0.68 14.42 10.95
C ASP A 158 1.69 13.38 11.48
N PRO A 159 2.92 13.81 11.85
CA PRO A 159 3.91 12.94 12.47
C PRO A 159 3.33 12.17 13.66
N ASP A 160 3.60 10.87 13.72
CA ASP A 160 3.11 9.93 14.76
C ASP A 160 1.58 9.83 14.89
N GLN A 161 0.83 10.45 13.98
CA GLN A 161 -0.63 10.36 13.98
C GLN A 161 -1.09 8.97 13.54
N VAL A 162 -2.15 8.50 14.20
CA VAL A 162 -2.85 7.27 13.85
C VAL A 162 -4.26 7.60 13.38
N LEU A 163 -4.63 7.08 12.21
CA LEU A 163 -6.01 7.12 11.72
C LEU A 163 -6.62 5.72 11.77
N TYR A 164 -7.89 5.69 12.19
CA TYR A 164 -8.67 4.47 12.31
C TYR A 164 -9.87 4.52 11.37
N GLY A 165 -10.02 3.49 10.54
CA GLY A 165 -11.22 3.24 9.75
C GLY A 165 -11.88 1.95 10.21
N TYR A 166 -13.14 2.03 10.65
CA TYR A 166 -13.95 0.88 11.04
C TYR A 166 -15.05 0.69 10.00
N VAL A 167 -14.97 -0.43 9.28
CA VAL A 167 -15.89 -0.70 8.18
C VAL A 167 -16.47 -2.10 8.31
N ARG A 168 -17.74 -2.24 7.93
CA ARG A 168 -18.44 -3.52 7.86
C ARG A 168 -18.77 -3.82 6.40
N PHE A 169 -18.39 -5.00 5.92
CA PHE A 169 -18.85 -5.46 4.61
C PHE A 169 -20.30 -5.93 4.73
N ALA A 170 -21.23 -5.13 4.21
CA ALA A 170 -22.67 -5.36 4.36
C ALA A 170 -23.20 -6.37 3.34
N GLU A 171 -22.67 -6.35 2.11
CA GLU A 171 -23.18 -7.15 1.00
C GLU A 171 -22.01 -7.84 0.28
N LEU A 172 -21.59 -9.00 0.80
CA LEU A 172 -20.70 -9.90 0.05
C LEU A 172 -21.57 -10.90 -0.73
N PRO A 173 -21.31 -11.10 -2.04
CA PRO A 173 -22.22 -11.85 -2.89
C PRO A 173 -22.22 -13.36 -2.62
N SER A 174 -21.14 -13.90 -2.07
CA SER A 174 -21.07 -15.30 -1.67
C SER A 174 -20.15 -15.53 -0.47
N ALA A 175 -20.41 -16.59 0.29
CA ALA A 175 -19.53 -17.02 1.36
C ALA A 175 -18.32 -17.77 0.78
N CYS A 176 -17.28 -17.04 0.39
CA CYS A 176 -16.03 -17.60 -0.13
C CYS A 176 -14.82 -16.78 0.32
N GLN A 177 -13.61 -17.16 -0.09
CA GLN A 177 -12.40 -16.42 0.26
C GLN A 177 -12.17 -15.27 -0.74
N TYR A 178 -11.84 -14.09 -0.22
CA TYR A 178 -11.50 -12.90 -1.01
C TYR A 178 -10.10 -12.40 -0.71
N ASN A 179 -9.42 -11.91 -1.73
CA ASN A 179 -8.23 -11.08 -1.62
C ASN A 179 -8.67 -9.63 -1.61
N ALA A 180 -8.36 -8.92 -0.54
CA ALA A 180 -8.63 -7.51 -0.42
C ALA A 180 -7.32 -6.73 -0.54
N LYS A 181 -7.39 -5.56 -1.16
CA LYS A 181 -6.27 -4.65 -1.33
C LYS A 181 -6.67 -3.25 -0.94
N ILE A 182 -5.77 -2.59 -0.23
CA ILE A 182 -5.83 -1.17 0.08
C ILE A 182 -4.71 -0.50 -0.70
N ASN A 183 -5.07 0.31 -1.69
CA ASN A 183 -4.12 1.10 -2.46
C ASN A 183 -4.13 2.52 -1.92
N ILE A 184 -3.01 2.96 -1.38
CA ILE A 184 -2.84 4.31 -0.87
C ILE A 184 -1.92 5.08 -1.82
N ASN A 185 -2.38 6.22 -2.32
CA ASN A 185 -1.53 7.10 -3.10
C ASN A 185 -1.19 8.33 -2.26
N ILE A 186 0.10 8.60 -2.13
CA ILE A 186 0.64 9.77 -1.41
C ILE A 186 1.26 10.71 -2.43
N LEU A 187 1.09 12.03 -2.28
CA LEU A 187 1.87 12.97 -3.09
C LEU A 187 3.32 13.04 -2.60
N SER A 188 4.27 12.82 -3.51
CA SER A 188 5.70 12.98 -3.26
C SER A 188 5.99 14.40 -2.79
N PRO A 189 6.70 14.59 -1.66
CA PRO A 189 7.09 15.91 -1.19
C PRO A 189 8.12 16.59 -2.09
N GLY A 190 8.88 15.83 -2.89
CA GLY A 190 9.94 16.35 -3.76
C GLY A 190 9.47 16.60 -5.19
N THR A 191 8.76 15.64 -5.79
CA THR A 191 8.39 15.68 -7.21
C THR A 191 6.91 15.97 -7.45
N GLY A 192 6.05 15.84 -6.43
CA GLY A 192 4.60 15.92 -6.58
C GLY A 192 3.97 14.69 -7.26
N ASN A 193 4.76 13.68 -7.63
CA ASN A 193 4.24 12.44 -8.20
C ASN A 193 3.46 11.62 -7.16
N LEU A 194 2.49 10.82 -7.62
CA LEU A 194 1.79 9.88 -6.75
C LEU A 194 2.68 8.67 -6.44
N LEU A 195 2.89 8.43 -5.15
CA LEU A 195 3.61 7.30 -4.59
C LEU A 195 2.60 6.23 -4.14
N PRO A 196 2.44 5.13 -4.87
CA PRO A 196 1.51 4.08 -4.51
C PRO A 196 2.09 3.20 -3.39
N ILE A 197 1.23 2.80 -2.46
CA ILE A 197 1.48 1.82 -1.41
C ILE A 197 0.33 0.82 -1.44
N GLU A 198 0.67 -0.46 -1.60
CA GLU A 198 -0.30 -1.55 -1.59
C GLU A 198 -0.24 -2.27 -0.25
N HIS A 199 -1.39 -2.40 0.42
CA HIS A 199 -1.57 -3.27 1.58
C HIS A 199 -2.60 -4.35 1.25
N ALA A 200 -2.13 -5.59 1.07
CA ALA A 200 -2.96 -6.73 0.74
C ALA A 200 -3.30 -7.56 1.98
N PHE A 201 -4.53 -8.07 2.05
CA PHE A 201 -4.99 -8.93 3.14
C PHE A 201 -6.12 -9.88 2.67
N GLY A 202 -6.34 -10.98 3.39
CA GLY A 202 -7.36 -11.97 3.03
C GLY A 202 -8.63 -11.83 3.85
N VAL A 203 -9.79 -11.84 3.19
CA VAL A 203 -11.10 -11.97 3.85
C VAL A 203 -11.53 -13.43 3.76
N HIS A 204 -11.43 -14.13 4.88
CA HIS A 204 -11.76 -15.54 5.00
C HIS A 204 -13.25 -15.78 5.19
N ILE A 205 -13.72 -16.99 4.90
CA ILE A 205 -15.13 -17.37 5.04
C ILE A 205 -15.59 -17.20 6.49
N ILE A 206 -14.72 -17.56 7.43
CA ILE A 206 -15.03 -17.52 8.86
C ILE A 206 -15.23 -16.10 9.39
N HIS A 207 -14.58 -15.11 8.78
CA HIS A 207 -14.81 -13.70 9.10
C HIS A 207 -16.21 -13.25 8.69
N GLN A 208 -16.82 -13.88 7.69
CA GLN A 208 -18.15 -13.52 7.18
C GLN A 208 -19.28 -14.18 7.97
N CYS A 209 -18.97 -15.22 8.74
CA CYS A 209 -19.94 -15.96 9.53
C CYS A 209 -20.31 -15.18 10.79
N LYS A 210 -21.55 -15.30 11.30
CA LYS A 210 -21.87 -14.91 12.69
C LYS A 210 -21.53 -16.09 13.59
N LEU A 211 -20.74 -15.84 14.61
CA LEU A 211 -20.19 -16.87 15.48
C LEU A 211 -20.93 -16.89 16.82
N ARG A 212 -21.27 -18.08 17.30
CA ARG A 212 -21.88 -18.31 18.61
C ARG A 212 -21.30 -19.57 19.22
N TYR A 213 -21.26 -19.66 20.54
CA TYR A 213 -20.89 -20.89 21.24
C TYR A 213 -21.95 -21.27 22.26
N ASP A 214 -22.03 -22.56 22.53
CA ASP A 214 -22.94 -23.17 23.50
C ASP A 214 -22.18 -24.28 24.24
N MET A 215 -22.15 -24.22 25.57
CA MET A 215 -21.33 -25.12 26.39
C MET A 215 -22.02 -26.43 26.73
N ASP A 216 -23.35 -26.46 26.73
CA ASP A 216 -24.15 -27.67 26.95
C ASP A 216 -25.27 -27.77 25.90
N PRO A 217 -24.90 -27.92 24.62
CA PRO A 217 -25.88 -28.14 23.58
C PRO A 217 -26.60 -29.48 23.81
N PRO A 218 -27.90 -29.58 23.51
CA PRO A 218 -28.59 -30.85 23.53
C PRO A 218 -27.89 -31.84 22.59
N SER A 219 -27.83 -33.12 22.98
CA SER A 219 -27.11 -34.17 22.24
C SER A 219 -27.52 -34.29 20.77
N SER A 220 -28.73 -33.85 20.44
CA SER A 220 -29.27 -33.77 19.08
C SER A 220 -28.52 -32.79 18.15
N ARG A 221 -27.67 -31.92 18.68
CA ARG A 221 -26.84 -30.99 17.90
C ARG A 221 -25.51 -31.59 17.43
N CYS A 222 -25.14 -32.79 17.89
CA CYS A 222 -23.98 -33.48 17.34
C CYS A 222 -24.29 -33.91 15.90
N PRO A 223 -23.54 -33.43 14.89
CA PRO A 223 -23.81 -33.81 13.50
C PRO A 223 -23.55 -35.31 13.30
N THR A 224 -24.57 -36.05 12.87
CA THR A 224 -24.43 -37.49 12.58
C THR A 224 -23.65 -37.77 11.29
N ASP A 225 -23.66 -36.82 10.35
CA ASP A 225 -23.02 -36.87 9.03
C ASP A 225 -21.81 -35.93 8.93
N GLY A 226 -21.32 -35.39 10.06
CA GLY A 226 -20.28 -34.37 10.06
C GLY A 226 -18.89 -34.91 9.74
N VAL A 227 -18.04 -34.01 9.23
CA VAL A 227 -16.63 -34.31 8.96
C VAL A 227 -15.83 -34.18 10.25
N LYS A 228 -15.02 -35.21 10.53
CA LYS A 228 -14.13 -35.23 11.69
C LYS A 228 -12.86 -34.45 11.40
N GLY A 229 -12.41 -33.67 12.37
CA GLY A 229 -11.16 -32.93 12.28
C GLY A 229 -10.53 -32.70 13.63
N ARG A 230 -9.36 -32.07 13.63
CA ARG A 230 -8.66 -31.63 14.83
C ARG A 230 -8.37 -30.15 14.71
N VAL A 231 -8.67 -29.40 15.77
CA VAL A 231 -8.51 -27.95 15.79
C VAL A 231 -7.82 -27.52 17.08
N ASP A 232 -7.00 -26.49 17.01
CA ASP A 232 -6.39 -25.84 18.18
C ASP A 232 -7.48 -25.18 19.04
N ALA A 233 -7.53 -25.56 20.32
CA ALA A 233 -8.48 -25.04 21.29
C ALA A 233 -8.33 -23.52 21.47
N ARG A 234 -7.11 -22.98 21.36
CA ARG A 234 -6.86 -21.53 21.46
C ARG A 234 -7.47 -20.77 20.29
N THR A 235 -7.38 -21.31 19.09
CA THR A 235 -7.97 -20.70 17.89
C THR A 235 -9.48 -20.62 18.03
N ILE A 236 -10.14 -21.72 18.40
CA ILE A 236 -11.60 -21.74 18.63
C ILE A 236 -11.96 -20.72 19.72
N ARG A 237 -11.25 -20.72 20.85
CA ARG A 237 -11.48 -19.76 21.93
C ARG A 237 -11.40 -18.31 21.45
N SER A 238 -10.32 -17.95 20.76
CA SER A 238 -10.10 -16.59 20.27
C SER A 238 -11.16 -16.16 19.24
N LEU A 239 -11.58 -17.09 18.40
CA LEU A 239 -12.49 -16.82 17.30
C LEU A 239 -13.94 -16.66 17.78
N PHE A 240 -14.36 -17.53 18.70
CA PHE A 240 -15.71 -17.51 19.28
C PHE A 240 -15.83 -16.62 20.52
N LEU A 241 -14.74 -15.92 20.90
CA LEU A 241 -14.66 -15.05 22.07
C LEU A 241 -15.12 -15.76 23.36
N VAL A 242 -14.69 -17.01 23.52
CA VAL A 242 -14.99 -17.78 24.74
C VAL A 242 -14.14 -17.20 25.89
N PRO A 243 -14.74 -16.82 27.02
CA PRO A 243 -13.99 -16.30 28.16
C PRO A 243 -12.98 -17.32 28.69
N ASP A 244 -11.82 -16.87 29.16
CA ASP A 244 -10.80 -17.77 29.71
C ASP A 244 -11.25 -18.52 30.96
N THR A 245 -12.26 -17.99 31.66
CA THR A 245 -12.91 -18.64 32.80
C THR A 245 -13.71 -19.87 32.41
N VAL A 246 -14.01 -20.05 31.12
CA VAL A 246 -14.81 -21.17 30.61
C VAL A 246 -13.91 -22.13 29.82
N GLY A 247 -13.79 -23.35 30.33
CA GLY A 247 -13.09 -24.44 29.63
C GLY A 247 -13.83 -24.84 28.34
N ILE A 248 -13.08 -25.26 27.32
CA ILE A 248 -13.67 -25.97 26.19
C ILE A 248 -13.81 -27.43 26.61
N ALA A 249 -15.03 -27.86 26.88
CA ALA A 249 -15.33 -29.20 27.34
C ALA A 249 -15.63 -30.13 26.15
N SER A 250 -15.55 -31.45 26.40
CA SER A 250 -16.22 -32.40 25.52
C SER A 250 -17.70 -32.04 25.47
N ARG A 251 -18.30 -32.15 24.27
CA ARG A 251 -19.69 -31.79 23.97
C ARG A 251 -20.00 -30.29 23.82
N SER A 252 -19.02 -29.40 23.93
CA SER A 252 -19.22 -28.00 23.55
C SER A 252 -19.55 -27.89 22.05
N ALA A 253 -20.44 -26.98 21.68
CA ALA A 253 -20.78 -26.68 20.29
C ALA A 253 -20.47 -25.23 19.92
N PHE A 254 -19.89 -25.06 18.74
CA PHE A 254 -19.59 -23.78 18.15
C PHE A 254 -20.38 -23.64 16.86
N MET A 255 -21.23 -22.62 16.78
CA MET A 255 -22.18 -22.42 15.70
C MET A 255 -21.72 -21.27 14.81
N LEU A 256 -21.65 -21.53 13.51
CA LEU A 256 -21.35 -20.57 12.47
C LEU A 256 -22.60 -20.39 11.61
N HIS A 257 -23.19 -19.21 11.68
CA HIS A 257 -24.23 -18.82 10.74
C HIS A 257 -23.59 -18.22 9.50
N ILE A 258 -23.64 -18.97 8.40
CA ILE A 258 -23.06 -18.59 7.11
C ILE A 258 -24.08 -17.73 6.36
N PRO A 259 -23.70 -16.53 5.86
CA PRO A 259 -24.61 -15.69 5.08
C PRO A 259 -25.22 -16.45 3.90
N GLY A 260 -26.54 -16.33 3.74
CA GLY A 260 -27.30 -17.00 2.67
C GLY A 260 -27.71 -18.45 2.95
N ASN A 261 -27.27 -19.05 4.07
CA ASN A 261 -27.72 -20.39 4.48
C ASN A 261 -28.76 -20.29 5.61
N PRO A 262 -29.88 -21.05 5.53
CA PRO A 262 -30.86 -21.10 6.62
C PRO A 262 -30.39 -21.93 7.82
N THR A 263 -29.49 -22.89 7.58
CA THR A 263 -28.99 -23.82 8.60
C THR A 263 -27.61 -23.37 9.08
N GLU A 264 -27.39 -23.40 10.39
CA GLU A 264 -26.09 -23.11 11.01
C GLU A 264 -25.15 -24.29 10.85
N MET A 265 -23.87 -24.01 10.59
CA MET A 265 -22.81 -25.00 10.69
C MET A 265 -22.39 -25.13 12.15
N VAL A 266 -22.32 -26.35 12.64
CA VAL A 266 -21.96 -26.70 14.01
C VAL A 266 -20.61 -27.42 14.00
N ILE A 267 -19.67 -26.91 14.78
CA ILE A 267 -18.44 -27.59 15.17
C ILE A 267 -18.65 -28.12 16.59
N TYR A 268 -18.82 -29.42 16.70
CA TYR A 268 -19.07 -30.11 17.96
C TYR A 268 -17.78 -30.74 18.48
N VAL A 269 -17.42 -30.51 19.73
CA VAL A 269 -16.23 -31.09 20.36
C VAL A 269 -16.52 -32.53 20.77
N ALA A 270 -15.97 -33.49 20.03
CA ALA A 270 -16.12 -34.91 20.32
C ALA A 270 -15.16 -35.39 21.42
N GLY A 271 -13.98 -34.79 21.52
CA GLY A 271 -12.97 -35.18 22.49
C GLY A 271 -11.91 -34.10 22.70
N ILE A 272 -11.25 -34.15 23.86
CA ILE A 272 -10.09 -33.32 24.17
C ILE A 272 -8.86 -34.19 23.97
N CYS A 273 -7.88 -33.74 23.19
CA CYS A 273 -6.65 -34.50 23.00
C CYS A 273 -5.83 -34.53 24.30
N PRO A 274 -5.07 -35.60 24.59
CA PRO A 274 -4.27 -35.72 25.81
C PRO A 274 -3.20 -34.63 25.96
N GLU A 275 -2.78 -34.02 24.86
CA GLU A 275 -1.85 -32.88 24.85
C GLU A 275 -2.48 -31.56 25.36
N GLY A 276 -3.81 -31.51 25.51
CA GLY A 276 -4.57 -30.36 26.01
C GLY A 276 -4.62 -29.12 25.10
N SER A 277 -3.81 -29.08 24.05
CA SER A 277 -3.73 -27.98 23.08
C SER A 277 -4.77 -28.08 21.96
N ASN A 278 -5.13 -29.30 21.57
CA ASN A 278 -6.03 -29.59 20.46
C ASN A 278 -7.32 -30.28 20.95
N VAL A 279 -8.39 -30.08 20.18
CA VAL A 279 -9.67 -30.76 20.36
C VAL A 279 -10.04 -31.51 19.09
N ASP A 280 -10.57 -32.72 19.26
CA ASP A 280 -11.14 -33.49 18.17
C ASP A 280 -12.60 -33.04 18.00
N VAL A 281 -12.95 -32.63 16.78
CA VAL A 281 -14.24 -32.00 16.47
C VAL A 281 -14.95 -32.74 15.35
N VAL A 282 -16.28 -32.60 15.32
CA VAL A 282 -17.15 -33.01 14.23
C VAL A 282 -17.83 -31.76 13.69
N CYS A 283 -17.61 -31.44 12.42
CA CYS A 283 -18.15 -30.26 11.75
C CYS A 283 -19.25 -30.66 10.77
N GLY A 284 -20.44 -30.06 10.85
CA GLY A 284 -21.56 -30.34 9.94
C GLY A 284 -22.65 -29.27 10.03
N PRO A 285 -23.76 -29.38 9.30
CA PRO A 285 -24.07 -30.44 8.35
C PRO A 285 -23.32 -30.28 7.01
N THR A 286 -23.29 -31.35 6.21
CA THR A 286 -22.53 -31.40 4.94
C THR A 286 -23.26 -30.77 3.74
N ASN A 287 -24.55 -30.48 3.88
CA ASN A 287 -25.44 -29.99 2.82
C ASN A 287 -25.44 -28.45 2.66
N LEU A 288 -24.40 -27.76 3.15
CA LEU A 288 -24.27 -26.30 3.09
C LEU A 288 -23.49 -25.86 1.84
N THR A 289 -23.63 -24.58 1.47
CA THR A 289 -22.86 -24.00 0.34
C THR A 289 -21.35 -24.01 0.58
N VAL A 290 -20.93 -23.91 1.85
CA VAL A 290 -19.55 -24.07 2.29
C VAL A 290 -19.42 -25.44 2.93
N SER A 291 -18.43 -26.22 2.50
CA SER A 291 -18.24 -27.56 3.07
C SER A 291 -17.64 -27.50 4.49
N PRO A 292 -18.00 -28.43 5.38
CA PRO A 292 -17.37 -28.54 6.70
C PRO A 292 -15.84 -28.66 6.63
N ASP A 293 -15.33 -29.36 5.62
CA ASP A 293 -13.90 -29.48 5.35
C ASP A 293 -13.22 -28.14 5.12
N GLN A 294 -13.85 -27.25 4.34
CA GLN A 294 -13.30 -25.92 4.10
C GLN A 294 -13.18 -25.13 5.40
N ILE A 295 -14.19 -25.19 6.27
CA ILE A 295 -14.14 -24.51 7.58
C ILE A 295 -13.05 -25.09 8.48
N LEU A 296 -12.88 -26.41 8.52
CA LEU A 296 -11.80 -27.05 9.28
C LEU A 296 -10.41 -26.68 8.76
N GLN A 297 -10.23 -26.59 7.43
CA GLN A 297 -8.98 -26.12 6.83
C GLN A 297 -8.70 -24.65 7.18
N GLU A 298 -9.73 -23.79 7.16
CA GLU A 298 -9.60 -22.38 7.54
C GLU A 298 -9.20 -22.23 9.01
N LEU A 299 -9.81 -22.99 9.92
CA LEU A 299 -9.42 -23.00 11.34
C LEU A 299 -7.97 -23.47 11.54
N SER A 300 -7.54 -24.47 10.76
CA SER A 300 -6.16 -24.95 10.78
C SER A 300 -5.19 -23.86 10.31
N ARG A 301 -5.53 -23.10 9.26
CA ARG A 301 -4.74 -21.96 8.78
C ARG A 301 -4.66 -20.82 9.80
N LEU A 302 -5.76 -20.51 10.47
CA LEU A 302 -5.74 -19.49 11.53
C LEU A 302 -4.85 -19.90 12.71
N SER A 303 -4.84 -21.20 13.06
CA SER A 303 -3.95 -21.71 14.11
C SER A 303 -2.47 -21.57 13.77
N SER A 304 -2.09 -21.78 12.50
CA SER A 304 -0.70 -21.65 12.08
C SER A 304 -0.27 -20.19 12.03
N ALA A 305 -1.14 -19.29 11.59
CA ALA A 305 -0.88 -17.84 11.58
C ALA A 305 -0.75 -17.24 12.99
N ALA A 306 -1.46 -17.79 13.98
CA ALA A 306 -1.37 -17.37 15.37
C ALA A 306 -0.03 -17.75 16.03
N LYS A 307 0.65 -18.80 15.55
CA LYS A 307 1.94 -19.27 16.09
C LYS A 307 3.15 -18.47 15.58
N THR A 308 2.98 -17.74 14.48
CA THR A 308 4.05 -16.92 13.86
C THR A 308 4.11 -15.48 14.37
N LYS A 309 3.15 -15.06 15.19
CA LYS A 309 3.15 -13.76 15.88
C LYS A 309 3.63 -13.93 17.32
#